data_AF-A0A6J1W954-F1
#
_entry.id   AF-A0A6J1W954-F1
#
_cell.length_a   1.000
_cell.length_b   1.000
_cell.length_c   1.000
_cell.angle_alpha   90.00
_cell.angle_beta   90.00
_cell.angle_gamma   90.00
#
_symmetry.space_group_name_H-M   'P 1'
#
loop_
_entity.id
_entity.type
_entity.pdbx_description
1 polymer ?
#
loop_
_entity_poly.entity_id
_entity_poly.type
_entity_poly.pdbx_seq_one_letter_code
_entity_poly.pdbx_strand_id
1 'polypeptide(L)'
;RDYVDVKEETPIKQINDALRACEFGRFNIQLLLTTLTGFIAGVAVSNTTSYLLPSAECDLNMSLLQKGFLNAAPYSGIYFFLLDL
;
A
#
# COMPACT_ATOMS: atom_id res chain seq x y z
N ARG A 1 -0.33 40.14 -38.12
CA ARG A 1 1.00 40.24 -37.46
C ARG A 1 1.20 38.94 -36.73
N ASP A 2 1.52 37.89 -37.49
CA ASP A 2 1.85 36.56 -36.99
C ASP A 2 3.01 36.66 -36.02
N TYR A 3 2.71 36.51 -34.74
CA TYR A 3 3.71 36.40 -33.70
C TYR A 3 4.15 34.94 -33.68
N VAL A 4 5.09 34.61 -34.57
CA VAL A 4 5.85 33.37 -34.49
C VAL A 4 6.65 33.47 -33.20
N ASP A 5 6.13 32.87 -32.12
CA ASP A 5 6.83 32.65 -30.86
C ASP A 5 8.02 31.73 -31.17
N VAL A 6 9.18 32.33 -31.42
CA VAL A 6 10.46 31.61 -31.43
C VAL A 6 10.70 31.20 -29.97
N LYS A 7 10.05 30.11 -29.57
CA LYS A 7 10.14 29.50 -28.26
C LYS A 7 11.54 28.91 -28.15
N GLU A 8 12.45 29.68 -27.57
CA GLU A 8 13.73 29.19 -27.09
C GLU A 8 13.43 28.01 -26.14
N GLU A 9 13.57 26.79 -26.64
CA GLU A 9 13.24 25.57 -25.91
C GLU A 9 14.30 25.39 -24.83
N THR A 10 14.03 25.95 -23.65
CA THR A 10 14.83 25.59 -22.49
C THR A 10 14.70 24.07 -22.28
N PRO A 11 15.78 23.36 -21.97
CA PRO A 11 15.78 21.90 -21.81
C PRO A 11 14.73 21.41 -20.80
N ILE A 12 14.38 22.28 -19.85
CA ILE A 12 13.32 22.05 -18.84
C ILE A 12 11.94 21.85 -19.49
N LYS A 13 11.65 22.54 -20.60
CA LYS A 13 10.33 22.49 -21.26
C LYS A 13 10.10 21.17 -22.00
N GLN A 14 11.13 20.66 -22.70
CA GLN A 14 11.09 19.35 -23.35
C GLN A 14 10.96 18.21 -22.33
N ILE A 15 11.68 18.29 -21.21
CA ILE A 15 11.56 17.33 -20.10
C ILE A 15 10.14 17.33 -19.52
N ASN A 16 9.55 18.51 -19.31
CA ASN A 16 8.21 18.62 -18.75
C ASN A 16 7.13 18.06 -19.70
N ASP A 17 7.26 18.30 -21.00
CA ASP A 17 6.34 17.74 -22.01
C ASP A 17 6.49 16.21 -22.12
N ALA A 18 7.72 15.69 -22.04
CA ALA A 18 7.97 14.24 -21.98
C ALA A 18 7.38 13.61 -20.69
N LEU A 19 7.53 14.26 -19.54
CA LEU A 19 6.91 13.82 -18.27
C LEU A 19 5.38 13.83 -18.34
N ARG A 20 4.80 14.81 -19.04
CA ARG A 20 3.35 14.88 -19.29
C ARG A 20 2.87 13.76 -20.20
N ALA A 21 3.62 13.45 -21.27
CA ALA A 21 3.33 12.36 -22.19
C ALA A 21 3.46 10.98 -21.52
N CYS A 22 4.39 10.82 -20.57
CA CYS A 22 4.57 9.61 -19.78
C CYS A 22 3.51 9.38 -18.68
N GLU A 23 2.42 10.17 -18.64
CA GLU A 23 1.35 10.09 -17.63
C GLU A 23 1.86 10.03 -16.17
N PHE A 24 3.00 10.67 -15.89
CA PHE A 24 3.69 10.60 -14.59
C PHE A 24 2.79 11.04 -13.43
N GLY A 25 1.75 11.84 -13.67
CA GLY A 25 0.79 12.24 -12.63
C GLY A 25 -0.24 11.17 -12.26
N ARG A 26 -0.89 10.54 -13.25
CA ARG A 26 -2.06 9.67 -12.99
C ARG A 26 -1.65 8.32 -12.43
N PHE A 27 -0.58 7.75 -12.97
CA PHE A 27 -0.04 6.48 -12.53
C PHE A 27 0.45 6.54 -11.07
N ASN A 28 1.19 7.59 -10.72
CA ASN A 28 1.70 7.74 -9.35
C ASN A 28 0.57 7.93 -8.32
N ILE A 29 -0.52 8.62 -8.68
CA ILE A 29 -1.70 8.74 -7.79
C ILE A 29 -2.38 7.37 -7.60
N GLN A 30 -2.57 6.60 -8.68
CA GLN A 30 -3.15 5.26 -8.59
C GLN A 30 -2.27 4.30 -7.77
N LEU A 31 -0.94 4.40 -7.94
CA LEU A 31 0.03 3.62 -7.19
C LEU A 31 -0.01 3.96 -5.70
N LEU A 32 -0.09 5.26 -5.37
CA LEU A 32 -0.23 5.73 -3.99
C LEU A 32 -1.50 5.20 -3.34
N LEU A 33 -2.64 5.28 -4.03
CA LEU A 33 -3.93 4.79 -3.51
C LEU A 33 -3.88 3.27 -3.27
N THR A 34 -3.36 2.50 -4.21
CA THR A 34 -3.25 1.04 -4.08
C THR A 34 -2.36 0.64 -2.91
N THR A 35 -1.20 1.30 -2.78
CA THR A 35 -0.26 1.05 -1.70
C THR A 35 -0.84 1.45 -0.34
N LEU A 36 -1.57 2.57 -0.29
CA LEU A 36 -2.23 3.05 0.91
C LEU A 36 -3.32 2.08 1.38
N THR A 37 -4.15 1.55 0.48
CA THR A 37 -5.17 0.55 0.83
C THR A 37 -4.53 -0.74 1.33
N GLY A 38 -3.45 -1.21 0.71
CA GLY A 38 -2.68 -2.37 1.18
C GLY A 38 -2.10 -2.16 2.58
N PHE A 39 -1.56 -0.98 2.84
CA PHE A 39 -1.03 -0.61 4.15
C PHE A 39 -2.12 -0.58 5.22
N ILE A 40 -3.27 0.03 4.93
CA ILE A 40 -4.41 0.08 5.85
C ILE A 40 -4.91 -1.34 6.17
N ALA A 41 -4.99 -2.22 5.18
CA ALA A 41 -5.38 -3.61 5.38
C ALA A 41 -4.41 -4.37 6.31
N GLY A 42 -3.09 -4.19 6.12
CA GLY A 42 -2.08 -4.81 6.99
C GLY A 42 -2.13 -4.31 8.44
N VAL A 43 -2.33 -3.00 8.62
CA VAL A 43 -2.52 -2.39 9.95
C VAL A 43 -3.82 -2.85 10.58
N ALA A 44 -4.91 -2.94 9.81
CA ALA A 44 -6.19 -3.44 10.29
C ALA A 44 -6.05 -4.88 10.79
N VAL A 45 -5.45 -5.80 10.04
CA VAL A 45 -5.24 -7.19 10.49
C VAL A 45 -4.50 -7.26 11.83
N SER A 46 -3.43 -6.47 11.98
CA SER A 46 -2.60 -6.42 13.19
C SER A 46 -3.33 -5.82 14.40
N ASN A 47 -4.18 -4.82 14.16
CA ASN A 47 -4.92 -4.16 15.21
C ASN A 47 -6.15 -4.97 15.62
N THR A 48 -6.85 -5.59 14.66
CA THR A 48 -8.07 -6.33 14.95
C THR A 48 -7.78 -7.56 15.82
N THR A 49 -6.64 -8.24 15.64
CA THR A 49 -6.23 -9.33 16.55
C THR A 49 -6.07 -8.86 17.99
N SER A 50 -5.64 -7.61 18.22
CA SER A 50 -5.53 -7.01 19.56
C SER A 50 -6.90 -6.68 20.17
N TYR A 51 -7.90 -6.34 19.35
CA TYR A 51 -9.27 -6.05 19.80
C TYR A 51 -10.15 -7.31 19.94
N LEU A 52 -9.92 -8.33 19.13
CA LEU A 52 -10.61 -9.62 19.19
C LEU A 52 -10.21 -10.44 20.43
N LEU A 53 -8.98 -10.27 20.90
CA LEU A 53 -8.42 -11.02 22.04
C LEU A 53 -9.20 -10.86 23.36
N PRO A 54 -9.60 -9.65 23.82
CA PRO A 54 -10.37 -9.49 25.06
C PRO A 54 -11.83 -9.94 24.92
N SER A 55 -12.46 -9.81 23.75
CA SER A 55 -13.84 -10.28 23.57
C SER A 55 -13.95 -11.80 23.47
N ALA A 56 -12.95 -12.46 22.88
CA ALA A 56 -12.88 -13.92 22.80
C ALA A 56 -12.57 -14.61 24.15
N GLU A 57 -12.02 -13.87 25.12
CA GLU A 57 -11.82 -14.38 26.49
C GLU A 57 -13.15 -14.68 27.19
N CYS A 58 -14.16 -13.83 26.97
CA CYS A 58 -15.49 -14.02 27.54
C CYS A 58 -16.34 -15.06 26.79
N ASP A 59 -16.09 -15.27 25.49
CA ASP A 59 -16.92 -16.14 24.64
C ASP A 59 -16.43 -17.58 24.56
N LEU A 60 -15.11 -17.84 24.60
CA LEU A 60 -14.56 -19.14 24.22
C LEU A 60 -13.64 -19.84 25.25
N ASN A 61 -13.42 -19.25 26.43
CA ASN A 61 -12.57 -19.81 27.51
C ASN A 61 -11.26 -20.45 26.99
N MET A 62 -10.58 -19.72 26.10
CA MET A 62 -9.54 -20.28 25.25
C MET A 62 -8.14 -20.12 25.86
N SER A 63 -7.34 -21.19 25.85
CA SER A 63 -5.97 -21.23 26.37
C SER A 63 -5.03 -20.25 25.64
N LEU A 64 -4.04 -19.69 26.35
CA LEU A 64 -3.08 -18.68 25.85
C LEU A 64 -2.43 -19.04 24.50
N LEU A 65 -2.21 -20.32 24.23
CA LEU A 65 -1.57 -20.78 22.99
C LEU A 65 -2.39 -20.44 21.74
N GLN A 66 -3.72 -20.52 21.81
CA GLN A 66 -4.57 -20.29 20.64
C GLN A 66 -4.62 -18.80 20.23
N LYS A 67 -4.41 -17.90 21.21
CA LYS A 67 -4.21 -16.46 20.97
C LYS A 67 -2.91 -16.19 20.22
N GLY A 68 -1.84 -16.90 20.60
CA GLY A 68 -0.54 -16.82 19.94
C GLY A 68 -0.60 -17.25 18.47
N PHE A 69 -1.32 -18.35 18.18
CA PHE A 69 -1.53 -18.80 16.80
C PHE A 69 -2.32 -17.80 15.95
N LEU A 70 -3.37 -17.18 16.50
CA LEU A 70 -4.17 -16.20 15.76
C LEU A 70 -3.38 -14.94 15.40
N ASN A 71 -2.47 -14.50 16.28
CA ASN A 71 -1.58 -13.38 16.01
C ASN A 71 -0.43 -13.74 15.05
N ALA A 72 0.01 -15.00 15.05
CA ALA A 72 1.07 -15.49 14.16
C ALA A 72 0.57 -15.83 12.75
N ALA A 73 -0.73 -16.13 12.58
CA ALA A 73 -1.31 -16.56 11.31
C ALA A 73 -1.04 -15.60 10.13
N PRO A 74 -1.21 -14.27 10.27
CA PRO A 74 -0.90 -13.33 9.19
C PRO A 74 0.58 -13.36 8.77
N TYR A 75 1.49 -13.48 9.75
CA TYR A 75 2.93 -13.55 9.49
C TYR A 75 3.33 -14.88 8.87
N SER A 76 2.69 -15.98 9.24
CA SER A 76 2.96 -17.30 8.65
C SER A 76 2.68 -17.33 7.15
N GLY A 77 1.62 -16.63 6.69
CA GLY A 77 1.31 -16.50 5.27
C GLY A 77 2.36 -15.72 4.49
N ILE A 78 2.96 -14.69 5.11
CA ILE A 78 4.06 -13.92 4.51
C ILE A 78 5.28 -14.80 4.32
N TYR A 79 5.68 -15.57 5.34
CA TYR A 79 6.82 -16.48 5.23
C TYR A 79 6.61 -17.59 4.19
N PHE A 80 5.40 -18.15 4.11
CA PHE A 80 5.07 -19.18 3.12
C PHE A 80 5.11 -18.61 1.70
N PHE A 81 4.47 -17.47 1.46
CA PHE A 81 4.49 -16.79 0.16
C PHE A 81 5.91 -16.38 -0.28
N LEU A 82 6.78 -16.02 0.67
CA LEU A 82 8.16 -15.64 0.41
C LEU A 82 9.09 -16.83 0.11
N LEU A 83 8.71 -18.04 0.52
CA LEU A 83 9.46 -19.28 0.27
C LEU A 83 9.11 -19.94 -1.06
N ASP A 84 7.92 -19.67 -1.60
CA ASP A 84 7.43 -20.16 -2.89
C ASP A 84 7.74 -19.21 -4.08
N LEU A 85 8.47 -18.10 -3.85
CA LEU A 85 8.94 -17.14 -4.88
C LEU A 85 10.41 -17.35 -5.23
#